data_AF-A0A2U1R3H6-F1
#
_entry.id   AF-A0A2U1R3H6-F1
#
_cell.length_a   1.000
_cell.length_b   1.000
_cell.length_c   1.000
_cell.angle_alpha   90.00
_cell.angle_beta   90.00
_cell.angle_gamma   90.00
#
_symmetry.space_group_name_H-M   'P 1'
#
loop_
_entity.id
_entity.type
_entity.pdbx_description
1 polymer ?
#
loop_
_entity_poly.entity_id
_entity_poly.type
_entity_poly.pdbx_seq_one_letter_code
_entity_poly.pdbx_strand_id
1 'polypeptide(L)'
;MSKKLQQFFVKSIIILLLIHLSYFVYGYFQFKGIKNINIYTEFYRFKFYDDVSISHFFVSGMFLFLFLIFLLRNHSKQAYSGFNLFKVGAVILLISFLSFSFFISYSFGLNAKLRSELPEADFNKDKVLLNVLNPFLYNYTSYSSQKLFNPENILYPEPYPVVRETDSLNYDIHGEKFSIQEDHYYSIDTIKILTSYFEKLKSKGEEFYDILPFDKEELLKRIISKKTIKDSTEIIYKGREADPYHDADICIFLQNKNLFVPVNDVPVDQQRFEYAVKRHQLLYKYKQDSLLYSFQKLDTLLKKYNIETQIKPKELTQDAFYFREHNDEILNRIRNTFDRKALTEKVKTLDNLFYKPNYLHPSIIEIYFAVIFIVWLILFLLYILWNYKNKNKLQKI
;
A
#
# COMPACT_ATOMS: atom_id res chain seq x y z
N MET A 1 -51.28 4.50 2.57
CA MET A 1 -51.21 3.11 3.08
C MET A 1 -51.96 3.02 4.40
N SER A 2 -52.55 1.87 4.72
CA SER A 2 -53.21 1.66 6.03
C SER A 2 -52.18 1.51 7.16
N LYS A 3 -52.54 1.94 8.37
CA LYS A 3 -51.69 1.83 9.59
C LYS A 3 -51.25 0.38 9.85
N LYS A 4 -52.14 -0.59 9.61
CA LYS A 4 -51.84 -2.03 9.75
C LYS A 4 -50.77 -2.52 8.78
N LEU A 5 -50.81 -2.07 7.51
CA LEU A 5 -49.79 -2.44 6.51
C LEU A 5 -48.44 -1.79 6.81
N GLN A 6 -48.43 -0.52 7.27
CA GLN A 6 -47.20 0.13 7.70
C GLN A 6 -46.55 -0.61 8.88
N GLN A 7 -47.33 -0.99 9.90
CA GLN A 7 -46.84 -1.77 11.02
C GLN A 7 -46.30 -3.14 10.59
N PHE A 8 -46.92 -3.80 9.61
CA PHE A 8 -46.41 -5.04 9.04
C PHE A 8 -45.02 -4.85 8.43
N PHE A 9 -44.82 -3.83 7.59
CA PHE A 9 -43.51 -3.57 7.00
C PHE A 9 -42.45 -3.20 8.02
N VAL A 10 -42.78 -2.40 9.03
CA VAL A 10 -41.85 -2.09 10.12
C VAL A 10 -41.43 -3.37 10.83
N LYS A 11 -42.37 -4.28 11.15
CA LYS A 11 -42.05 -5.57 11.76
C LYS A 11 -41.17 -6.43 10.85
N SER A 12 -41.44 -6.48 9.55
CA SER A 12 -40.62 -7.21 8.59
C SER A 12 -39.18 -6.68 8.54
N ILE A 13 -39.01 -5.35 8.54
CA ILE A 13 -37.69 -4.72 8.58
C ILE A 13 -36.96 -5.03 9.89
N ILE A 14 -37.65 -4.99 11.04
CA ILE A 14 -37.04 -5.37 12.33
C ILE A 14 -36.54 -6.82 12.29
N ILE A 15 -37.33 -7.76 11.76
CA ILE A 15 -36.92 -9.16 11.62
C ILE A 15 -35.69 -9.27 10.69
N LEU A 16 -35.70 -8.58 9.55
CA LEU A 16 -34.54 -8.53 8.65
C LEU A 16 -33.29 -8.01 9.36
N LEU A 17 -33.40 -6.93 10.13
CA LEU A 17 -32.28 -6.37 10.89
C LEU A 17 -31.70 -7.38 11.90
N LEU A 18 -32.55 -8.15 12.58
CA LEU A 18 -32.10 -9.21 13.49
C LEU A 18 -31.38 -10.35 12.77
N ILE A 19 -31.82 -10.70 11.56
CA ILE A 19 -31.14 -11.69 10.71
C ILE A 19 -29.78 -11.13 10.26
N HIS A 20 -29.75 -9.90 9.74
CA HIS A 20 -28.50 -9.22 9.37
C HIS A 20 -27.50 -9.17 10.53
N LEU A 21 -27.96 -8.82 11.73
CA LEU A 21 -27.14 -8.80 12.93
C LEU A 21 -26.60 -10.21 13.25
N SER A 22 -27.43 -11.24 13.17
CA SER A 22 -27.00 -12.63 13.39
C SER A 22 -25.88 -13.04 12.42
N TYR A 23 -26.03 -12.72 11.12
CA TYR A 23 -25.00 -12.98 10.12
C TYR A 23 -23.72 -12.17 10.37
N PHE A 24 -23.84 -10.92 10.77
CA PHE A 24 -22.71 -10.08 11.16
C PHE A 24 -21.94 -10.70 12.33
N VAL A 25 -22.64 -11.07 13.40
CA VAL A 25 -22.04 -11.69 14.59
C VAL A 25 -21.38 -13.02 14.22
N TYR A 26 -22.05 -13.85 13.42
CA TYR A 26 -21.49 -15.11 12.93
C TYR A 26 -20.20 -14.87 12.13
N GLY A 27 -20.18 -13.91 11.21
CA GLY A 27 -18.98 -13.53 10.47
C GLY A 27 -17.85 -13.02 11.36
N TYR A 28 -18.18 -12.21 12.36
CA TYR A 28 -17.22 -11.71 13.33
C TYR A 28 -16.49 -12.84 14.08
N PHE A 29 -17.22 -13.89 14.49
CA PHE A 29 -16.64 -15.02 15.21
C PHE A 29 -16.01 -16.09 14.30
N GLN A 30 -16.35 -16.13 13.01
CA GLN A 30 -15.72 -17.06 12.05
C GLN A 30 -14.34 -16.62 11.56
N PHE A 31 -13.96 -15.36 11.77
CA PHE A 31 -12.63 -14.90 11.42
C PHE A 31 -11.57 -15.60 12.28
N LYS A 32 -10.74 -16.43 11.64
CA LYS A 32 -9.73 -17.26 12.31
C LYS A 32 -8.42 -16.52 12.65
N GLY A 33 -8.39 -15.19 12.53
CA GLY A 33 -7.22 -14.37 12.80
C GLY A 33 -6.30 -14.15 11.60
N ILE A 34 -5.45 -13.11 11.71
CA ILE A 34 -4.55 -12.63 10.63
C ILE A 34 -3.57 -13.72 10.15
N LYS A 35 -3.13 -14.60 11.06
CA LYS A 35 -2.21 -15.71 10.75
C LYS A 35 -2.77 -16.65 9.68
N ASN A 36 -4.09 -16.84 9.65
CA ASN A 36 -4.77 -17.77 8.73
C ASN A 36 -5.16 -17.13 7.39
N ILE A 37 -4.91 -15.84 7.20
CA ILE A 37 -5.17 -15.16 5.93
C ILE A 37 -4.20 -15.66 4.85
N ASN A 38 -4.70 -15.93 3.65
CA ASN A 38 -3.93 -16.39 2.49
C ASN A 38 -4.58 -15.86 1.20
N ILE A 39 -3.98 -16.16 0.05
CA ILE A 39 -4.50 -15.73 -1.27
C ILE A 39 -5.95 -16.13 -1.54
N TYR A 40 -6.42 -17.19 -0.90
CA TYR A 40 -7.79 -17.68 -1.04
C TYR A 40 -8.74 -17.07 -0.01
N THR A 41 -8.30 -16.22 0.93
CA THR A 41 -9.18 -15.69 1.97
C THR A 41 -10.28 -14.82 1.40
N GLU A 42 -10.01 -14.05 0.35
CA GLU A 42 -11.05 -13.37 -0.42
C GLU A 42 -12.02 -14.39 -1.02
N PHE A 43 -11.51 -15.45 -1.65
CA PHE A 43 -12.34 -16.52 -2.20
C PHE A 43 -13.16 -17.26 -1.12
N TYR A 44 -12.60 -17.60 0.03
CA TYR A 44 -13.25 -18.32 1.13
C TYR A 44 -14.26 -17.46 1.89
N ARG A 45 -14.11 -16.12 1.87
CA ARG A 45 -15.19 -15.18 2.23
C ARG A 45 -16.43 -15.44 1.36
N PHE A 46 -16.22 -15.83 0.09
CA PHE A 46 -17.25 -16.23 -0.85
C PHE A 46 -17.53 -17.74 -0.88
N LYS A 47 -16.64 -18.64 -0.42
CA LYS A 47 -16.95 -20.07 -0.32
C LYS A 47 -18.03 -20.35 0.74
N PHE A 48 -18.26 -19.43 1.68
CA PHE A 48 -19.50 -19.41 2.46
C PHE A 48 -20.75 -19.40 1.56
N TYR A 49 -20.68 -18.81 0.37
CA TYR A 49 -21.70 -18.94 -0.67
C TYR A 49 -21.82 -20.38 -1.14
N ASP A 50 -20.75 -21.11 -1.48
CA ASP A 50 -20.90 -22.52 -1.90
C ASP A 50 -21.38 -23.44 -0.76
N ASP A 51 -20.74 -23.40 0.40
CA ASP A 51 -21.00 -24.34 1.50
C ASP A 51 -22.26 -23.98 2.33
N VAL A 52 -22.69 -22.71 2.31
CA VAL A 52 -23.87 -22.21 3.07
C VAL A 52 -24.95 -21.62 2.13
N SER A 53 -24.77 -21.68 0.80
CA SER A 53 -25.76 -21.23 -0.22
C SER A 53 -27.13 -21.82 0.04
N ILE A 54 -27.20 -23.11 0.36
CA ILE A 54 -28.45 -23.82 0.54
C ILE A 54 -29.20 -23.24 1.74
N SER A 55 -28.53 -23.06 2.88
CA SER A 55 -29.14 -22.46 4.06
C SER A 55 -29.50 -20.99 3.83
N HIS A 56 -28.69 -20.25 3.08
CA HIS A 56 -28.96 -18.84 2.76
C HIS A 56 -30.17 -18.67 1.84
N PHE A 57 -30.22 -19.47 0.78
CA PHE A 57 -31.34 -19.55 -0.15
C PHE A 57 -32.61 -20.00 0.58
N PHE A 58 -32.49 -20.96 1.50
CA PHE A 58 -33.62 -21.44 2.29
C PHE A 58 -34.13 -20.36 3.26
N VAL A 59 -33.24 -19.68 4.01
CA VAL A 59 -33.63 -18.61 4.94
C VAL A 59 -34.26 -17.43 4.20
N SER A 60 -33.64 -16.98 3.10
CA SER A 60 -34.14 -15.86 2.30
C SER A 60 -35.45 -16.22 1.60
N GLY A 61 -35.51 -17.40 0.98
CA GLY A 61 -36.69 -17.92 0.29
C GLY A 61 -37.86 -18.15 1.24
N MET A 62 -37.62 -18.79 2.39
CA MET A 62 -38.65 -19.03 3.41
C MET A 62 -39.16 -17.71 4.00
N PHE A 63 -38.27 -16.76 4.29
CA PHE A 63 -38.68 -15.43 4.75
C PHE A 63 -39.56 -14.73 3.71
N LEU A 64 -39.14 -14.69 2.43
CA LEU A 64 -39.89 -14.05 1.37
C LEU A 64 -41.23 -14.74 1.10
N PHE A 65 -41.27 -16.06 1.17
CA PHE A 65 -42.48 -16.84 1.00
C PHE A 65 -43.51 -16.51 2.10
N LEU A 66 -43.09 -16.56 3.37
CA LEU A 66 -43.96 -16.20 4.50
C LEU A 66 -44.39 -14.73 4.41
N PHE A 67 -43.45 -13.83 4.13
CA PHE A 67 -43.72 -12.40 3.93
C PHE A 67 -44.80 -12.18 2.87
N LEU A 68 -44.67 -12.83 1.71
CA LEU A 68 -45.65 -12.74 0.61
C LEU A 68 -47.01 -13.30 1.02
N ILE A 69 -47.06 -14.45 1.70
CA ILE A 69 -48.32 -15.04 2.20
C ILE A 69 -49.03 -14.07 3.14
N PHE A 70 -48.33 -13.52 4.13
CA PHE A 70 -48.94 -12.60 5.10
C PHE A 70 -49.37 -11.29 4.43
N LEU A 71 -48.58 -10.77 3.49
CA LEU A 71 -48.93 -9.60 2.71
C LEU A 71 -50.22 -9.81 1.90
N LEU A 72 -50.27 -10.89 1.12
CA LEU A 72 -51.42 -11.22 0.27
C LEU A 72 -52.67 -11.55 1.09
N ARG A 73 -52.55 -12.30 2.18
CA ARG A 73 -53.70 -12.70 3.02
C ARG A 73 -54.31 -11.53 3.79
N ASN A 74 -53.48 -10.68 4.38
CA ASN A 74 -53.92 -9.72 5.40
C ASN A 74 -54.01 -8.27 4.89
N HIS A 75 -53.30 -7.93 3.80
CA HIS A 75 -53.15 -6.53 3.39
C HIS A 75 -53.45 -6.24 1.91
N SER A 76 -53.83 -7.26 1.13
CA SER A 76 -54.23 -7.11 -0.28
C SER A 76 -55.69 -6.72 -0.50
N LYS A 77 -56.54 -6.76 0.54
CA LYS A 77 -58.00 -6.56 0.42
C LYS A 77 -58.42 -5.11 0.11
N GLN A 78 -57.48 -4.19 -0.04
CA GLN A 78 -57.73 -2.78 -0.33
C GLN A 78 -57.35 -2.49 -1.78
N ALA A 79 -58.26 -1.89 -2.55
CA ALA A 79 -57.97 -1.43 -3.91
C ALA A 79 -57.09 -0.17 -3.84
N TYR A 80 -55.77 -0.34 -3.88
CA TYR A 80 -54.85 0.79 -3.81
C TYR A 80 -54.85 1.61 -5.12
N SER A 81 -54.86 2.93 -5.00
CA SER A 81 -54.57 3.87 -6.09
C SER A 81 -53.16 3.65 -6.64
N GLY A 82 -52.91 3.94 -7.93
CA GLY A 82 -51.63 3.66 -8.61
C GLY A 82 -50.37 4.12 -7.84
N PHE A 83 -50.37 5.34 -7.30
CA PHE A 83 -49.23 5.85 -6.52
C PHE A 83 -48.98 5.08 -5.20
N ASN A 84 -50.05 4.71 -4.48
CA ASN A 84 -49.93 3.90 -3.27
C ASN A 84 -49.50 2.46 -3.59
N LEU A 85 -49.91 1.92 -4.75
CA LEU A 85 -49.48 0.61 -5.22
C LEU A 85 -47.98 0.60 -5.53
N PHE A 86 -47.48 1.62 -6.22
CA PHE A 86 -46.05 1.78 -6.49
C PHE A 86 -45.23 1.89 -5.20
N LYS A 87 -45.67 2.70 -4.23
CA LYS A 87 -45.01 2.82 -2.91
C LYS A 87 -44.89 1.46 -2.21
N VAL A 88 -45.97 0.69 -2.20
CA VAL A 88 -45.98 -0.64 -1.58
C VAL A 88 -45.06 -1.60 -2.34
N GLY A 89 -45.10 -1.57 -3.67
CA GLY A 89 -44.18 -2.31 -4.52
C GLY A 89 -42.72 -2.00 -4.22
N ALA A 90 -42.34 -0.73 -4.13
CA ALA A 90 -40.97 -0.33 -3.81
C ALA A 90 -40.50 -0.88 -2.44
N VAL A 91 -41.37 -0.87 -1.43
CA VAL A 91 -41.04 -1.44 -0.11
C VAL A 91 -40.87 -2.97 -0.18
N ILE A 92 -41.69 -3.67 -0.99
CA ILE A 92 -41.54 -5.11 -1.23
C ILE A 92 -40.19 -5.41 -1.89
N LEU A 93 -39.80 -4.63 -2.90
CA LEU A 93 -38.52 -4.79 -3.58
C LEU A 93 -37.34 -4.55 -2.62
N LEU A 94 -37.44 -3.54 -1.75
CA LEU A 94 -36.43 -3.27 -0.72
C LEU A 94 -36.32 -4.44 0.28
N ILE A 95 -37.44 -4.95 0.78
CA ILE A 95 -37.46 -6.11 1.70
C ILE A 95 -36.86 -7.34 1.01
N SER A 96 -37.18 -7.55 -0.26
CA SER A 96 -36.60 -8.63 -1.08
C SER A 96 -35.10 -8.47 -1.24
N PHE A 97 -34.63 -7.27 -1.59
CA PHE A 97 -33.20 -6.98 -1.68
C PHE A 97 -32.46 -7.29 -0.38
N LEU A 98 -32.98 -6.76 0.74
CA LEU A 98 -32.37 -6.95 2.06
C LEU A 98 -32.27 -8.43 2.40
N SER A 99 -33.32 -9.21 2.11
CA SER A 99 -33.32 -10.66 2.35
C SER A 99 -32.22 -11.41 1.59
N PHE A 100 -31.81 -10.94 0.40
CA PHE A 100 -30.71 -11.57 -0.36
C PHE A 100 -29.32 -11.02 0.00
N SER A 101 -29.23 -10.04 0.90
CA SER A 101 -27.98 -9.33 1.20
C SER A 101 -27.34 -9.71 2.53
N PHE A 102 -27.80 -10.77 3.20
CA PHE A 102 -27.26 -11.17 4.50
C PHE A 102 -25.77 -11.59 4.43
N PHE A 103 -25.28 -12.10 3.29
CA PHE A 103 -23.85 -12.37 3.10
C PHE A 103 -23.00 -11.09 3.20
N ILE A 104 -23.55 -9.93 2.82
CA ILE A 104 -22.86 -8.65 2.99
C ILE A 104 -22.66 -8.38 4.49
N SER A 105 -23.65 -8.68 5.33
CA SER A 105 -23.51 -8.57 6.78
C SER A 105 -22.47 -9.54 7.35
N TYR A 106 -22.46 -10.80 6.90
CA TYR A 106 -21.39 -11.75 7.26
C TYR A 106 -20.00 -11.22 6.89
N SER A 107 -19.89 -10.73 5.67
CA SER A 107 -18.70 -10.13 5.09
C SER A 107 -18.25 -8.89 5.88
N PHE A 108 -19.19 -8.05 6.35
CA PHE A 108 -18.91 -6.95 7.27
C PHE A 108 -18.44 -7.42 8.64
N GLY A 109 -19.02 -8.51 9.18
CA GLY A 109 -18.59 -9.11 10.44
C GLY A 109 -17.12 -9.53 10.41
N LEU A 110 -16.72 -10.27 9.36
CA LEU A 110 -15.33 -10.66 9.13
C LEU A 110 -14.40 -9.44 9.05
N ASN A 111 -14.81 -8.40 8.32
CA ASN A 111 -14.00 -7.18 8.17
C ASN A 111 -13.91 -6.38 9.47
N ALA A 112 -14.98 -6.32 10.26
CA ALA A 112 -14.99 -5.69 11.58
C ALA A 112 -14.01 -6.41 12.51
N LYS A 113 -14.00 -7.75 12.50
CA LYS A 113 -13.04 -8.52 13.29
C LYS A 113 -11.60 -8.30 12.81
N LEU A 114 -11.36 -8.33 11.50
CA LEU A 114 -10.05 -8.00 10.91
C LEU A 114 -9.54 -6.65 11.39
N ARG A 115 -10.37 -5.60 11.30
CA ARG A 115 -10.00 -4.23 11.71
C ARG A 115 -9.83 -4.09 13.23
N SER A 116 -10.46 -4.95 14.02
CA SER A 116 -10.24 -5.00 15.48
C SER A 116 -8.89 -5.64 15.85
N GLU A 117 -8.45 -6.67 15.10
CA GLU A 117 -7.17 -7.35 15.36
C GLU A 117 -5.98 -6.65 14.70
N LEU A 118 -6.23 -5.98 13.56
CA LEU A 118 -5.26 -5.19 12.83
C LEU A 118 -5.88 -3.83 12.53
N PRO A 119 -5.71 -2.83 13.40
CA PRO A 119 -6.12 -1.47 13.07
C PRO A 119 -5.38 -0.99 11.82
N GLU A 120 -6.05 -0.18 10.99
CA GLU A 120 -5.49 0.35 9.74
C GLU A 120 -4.19 1.14 9.97
N ALA A 121 -4.13 1.91 11.05
CA ALA A 121 -2.92 2.63 11.45
C ALA A 121 -1.74 1.68 11.71
N ASP A 122 -1.98 0.51 12.31
CA ASP A 122 -0.92 -0.46 12.58
C ASP A 122 -0.54 -1.24 11.33
N PHE A 123 -1.50 -1.53 10.44
CA PHE A 123 -1.18 -2.08 9.12
C PHE A 123 -0.32 -1.12 8.29
N ASN A 124 -0.62 0.18 8.33
CA ASN A 124 0.17 1.19 7.63
C ASN A 124 1.57 1.33 8.24
N LYS A 125 1.72 1.21 9.57
CA LYS A 125 3.06 1.11 10.22
C LYS A 125 3.83 -0.12 9.75
N ASP A 126 3.16 -1.27 9.63
CA ASP A 126 3.76 -2.50 9.10
C ASP A 126 4.25 -2.30 7.66
N LYS A 127 3.45 -1.67 6.79
CA LYS A 127 3.86 -1.30 5.43
C LYS A 127 5.05 -0.34 5.41
N VAL A 128 5.05 0.69 6.26
CA VAL A 128 6.17 1.63 6.39
C VAL A 128 7.44 0.88 6.76
N LEU A 129 7.38 -0.04 7.73
CA LEU A 129 8.53 -0.86 8.12
C LEU A 129 9.03 -1.71 6.94
N LEU A 130 8.13 -2.39 6.23
CA LEU A 130 8.48 -3.20 5.05
C LEU A 130 9.07 -2.35 3.92
N ASN A 131 8.56 -1.14 3.69
CA ASN A 131 9.08 -0.23 2.66
C ASN A 131 10.45 0.36 3.05
N VAL A 132 10.63 0.76 4.31
CA VAL A 132 11.91 1.24 4.84
C VAL A 132 12.95 0.11 4.79
N LEU A 133 12.58 -1.12 5.10
CA LEU A 133 13.50 -2.27 5.07
C LEU A 133 13.50 -3.03 3.74
N ASN A 134 12.75 -2.59 2.72
CA ASN A 134 12.53 -3.34 1.47
C ASN A 134 13.81 -3.91 0.84
N PRO A 135 14.94 -3.19 0.80
CA PRO A 135 16.16 -3.74 0.22
C PRO A 135 16.74 -4.93 0.97
N PHE A 136 16.53 -5.00 2.29
CA PHE A 136 16.88 -6.17 3.12
C PHE A 136 15.91 -7.34 2.93
N LEU A 137 14.85 -7.20 2.13
CA LEU A 137 13.84 -8.24 1.90
C LEU A 137 14.13 -9.11 0.68
N TYR A 138 15.21 -8.87 -0.05
CA TYR A 138 15.61 -9.66 -1.22
C TYR A 138 16.70 -10.66 -0.85
N ASN A 139 16.41 -11.95 -1.01
CA ASN A 139 17.41 -13.01 -0.86
C ASN A 139 18.30 -13.01 -2.11
N TYR A 140 19.62 -13.10 -1.95
CA TYR A 140 20.60 -13.17 -3.04
C TYR A 140 20.50 -11.99 -4.02
N THR A 141 21.18 -10.91 -3.67
CA THR A 141 21.40 -9.78 -4.56
C THR A 141 22.79 -9.95 -5.17
N SER A 142 22.92 -10.13 -6.48
CA SER A 142 24.22 -10.18 -7.20
C SER A 142 24.94 -8.82 -7.24
N TYR A 143 24.54 -7.90 -6.37
CA TYR A 143 25.00 -6.52 -6.35
C TYR A 143 26.24 -6.44 -5.45
N SER A 144 27.20 -5.59 -5.81
CA SER A 144 28.35 -5.31 -4.93
C SER A 144 27.90 -4.43 -3.76
N SER A 145 28.66 -4.47 -2.68
CA SER A 145 28.45 -3.57 -1.54
C SER A 145 28.39 -2.10 -1.96
N GLN A 146 29.26 -1.69 -2.88
CA GLN A 146 29.31 -0.33 -3.44
C GLN A 146 28.01 0.07 -4.14
N LYS A 147 27.35 -0.86 -4.87
CA LYS A 147 26.04 -0.61 -5.51
C LYS A 147 24.89 -0.48 -4.51
N LEU A 148 25.05 -1.00 -3.29
CA LEU A 148 24.00 -1.03 -2.28
C LEU A 148 24.17 0.04 -1.19
N PHE A 149 25.38 0.24 -0.66
CA PHE A 149 25.63 1.07 0.52
C PHE A 149 26.52 2.29 0.25
N ASN A 150 26.71 2.73 -1.00
CA ASN A 150 27.44 3.97 -1.25
C ASN A 150 26.51 5.20 -1.07
N PRO A 151 26.73 6.04 -0.04
CA PRO A 151 25.92 7.24 0.19
C PRO A 151 26.13 8.34 -0.88
N GLU A 152 27.30 8.40 -1.51
CA GLU A 152 27.62 9.40 -2.54
C GLU A 152 26.79 9.15 -3.81
N ASN A 153 26.54 7.87 -4.14
CA ASN A 153 25.66 7.46 -5.25
C ASN A 153 24.17 7.82 -5.05
N ILE A 154 23.74 8.13 -3.82
CA ILE A 154 22.35 8.51 -3.52
C ILE A 154 22.13 10.00 -3.72
N LEU A 155 23.16 10.79 -3.44
CA LEU A 155 23.12 12.25 -3.49
C LEU A 155 23.13 12.77 -4.93
N TYR A 156 23.58 11.94 -5.89
CA TYR A 156 23.76 12.33 -7.29
C TYR A 156 23.14 11.32 -8.28
N PRO A 157 21.80 11.17 -8.33
CA PRO A 157 21.17 10.29 -9.32
C PRO A 157 21.14 10.92 -10.71
N GLU A 158 21.31 10.09 -11.75
CA GLU A 158 21.29 10.55 -13.13
C GLU A 158 19.98 11.25 -13.55
N PRO A 159 20.06 12.21 -14.50
CA PRO A 159 21.29 12.73 -15.11
C PRO A 159 21.89 13.84 -14.24
N TYR A 160 23.01 13.56 -13.57
CA TYR A 160 23.76 14.58 -12.82
C TYR A 160 24.80 15.20 -13.76
N PRO A 161 24.86 16.52 -13.89
CA PRO A 161 25.87 17.15 -14.72
C PRO A 161 27.25 16.95 -14.10
N VAL A 162 28.11 16.23 -14.81
CA VAL A 162 29.51 15.99 -14.45
C VAL A 162 30.45 16.68 -15.44
N VAL A 163 31.61 17.12 -14.97
CA VAL A 163 32.70 17.66 -15.81
C VAL A 163 33.81 16.63 -15.87
N ARG A 164 34.19 16.24 -17.08
CA ARG A 164 35.37 15.38 -17.35
C ARG A 164 36.63 16.23 -17.33
N GLU A 165 37.66 15.74 -16.65
CA GLU A 165 39.02 16.25 -16.63
C GLU A 165 39.96 15.10 -17.00
N THR A 166 40.83 15.34 -17.97
CA THR A 166 41.77 14.32 -18.43
C THR A 166 43.17 14.74 -18.01
N ASP A 167 43.74 13.99 -17.08
CA ASP A 167 45.11 14.19 -16.63
C ASP A 167 46.06 13.30 -17.43
N SER A 168 47.23 13.85 -17.75
CA SER A 168 48.29 13.10 -18.44
C SER A 168 49.42 12.81 -17.45
N LEU A 169 49.50 11.56 -17.02
CA LEU A 169 50.59 11.07 -16.17
C LEU A 169 51.74 10.64 -17.07
N ASN A 170 52.83 11.39 -17.00
CA ASN A 170 54.06 11.10 -17.72
C ASN A 170 54.99 10.28 -16.84
N TYR A 171 55.28 9.06 -17.25
CA TYR A 171 56.27 8.19 -16.62
C TYR A 171 57.54 8.15 -17.47
N ASP A 172 58.68 8.31 -16.83
CA ASP A 172 59.99 8.05 -17.45
C ASP A 172 60.53 6.76 -16.84
N ILE A 173 60.44 5.67 -17.60
CA ILE A 173 61.02 4.39 -17.22
C ILE A 173 62.17 4.13 -18.18
N HIS A 174 63.40 4.19 -17.67
CA HIS A 174 64.62 3.93 -18.43
C HIS A 174 64.81 4.78 -19.71
N GLY A 175 64.38 6.06 -19.70
CA GLY A 175 64.59 6.97 -20.83
C GLY A 175 63.51 6.88 -21.92
N GLU A 176 62.54 5.96 -21.76
CA GLU A 176 61.33 5.92 -22.55
C GLU A 176 60.20 6.65 -21.81
N LYS A 177 59.65 7.67 -22.48
CA LYS A 177 58.55 8.48 -21.94
C LYS A 177 57.22 7.85 -22.33
N PHE A 178 56.47 7.41 -21.33
CA PHE A 178 55.10 6.94 -21.48
C PHE A 178 54.14 7.99 -20.93
N SER A 179 53.06 8.27 -21.66
CA SER A 179 51.95 9.10 -21.15
C SER A 179 50.73 8.21 -21.03
N ILE A 180 50.20 8.09 -19.81
CA ILE A 180 48.87 7.51 -19.57
C ILE A 180 47.90 8.68 -19.41
N GLN A 181 46.75 8.59 -20.05
CA GLN A 181 45.64 9.53 -19.85
C GLN A 181 44.69 8.90 -18.85
N GLU A 182 44.47 9.56 -17.72
CA GLU A 182 43.46 9.18 -16.74
C GLU A 182 42.32 10.20 -16.78
N ASP A 183 41.09 9.70 -16.89
CA ASP A 183 39.89 10.54 -16.88
C ASP A 183 39.32 10.59 -15.47
N HIS A 184 39.27 11.78 -14.89
CA HIS A 184 38.54 12.08 -13.67
C HIS A 184 37.24 12.78 -14.02
N TYR A 185 36.15 12.47 -13.33
CA TYR A 185 34.88 13.16 -13.51
C TYR A 185 34.47 13.80 -12.19
N TYR A 186 33.98 15.04 -12.24
CA TYR A 186 33.61 15.79 -11.05
C TYR A 186 32.15 16.23 -11.12
N SER A 187 31.46 16.21 -9.98
CA SER A 187 30.09 16.74 -9.84
C SER A 187 30.07 18.25 -10.15
N ILE A 188 28.99 18.77 -10.77
CA ILE A 188 28.77 20.22 -10.86
C ILE A 188 27.88 20.67 -9.72
N ASP A 189 28.45 21.36 -8.74
CA ASP A 189 27.75 21.83 -7.55
C ASP A 189 27.55 23.36 -7.59
N THR A 190 26.54 23.86 -6.87
CA THR A 190 26.24 25.29 -6.79
C THR A 190 26.15 25.74 -5.34
N ILE A 191 26.83 26.82 -4.99
CA ILE A 191 26.74 27.47 -3.67
C ILE A 191 26.36 28.95 -3.81
N LYS A 192 25.53 29.44 -2.89
CA LYS A 192 25.19 30.87 -2.75
C LYS A 192 25.75 31.40 -1.46
N ILE A 193 26.60 32.42 -1.55
CA ILE A 193 27.20 33.10 -0.39
C ILE A 193 27.10 34.61 -0.55
N LEU A 194 27.23 35.37 0.55
CA LEU A 194 27.27 36.83 0.48
C LEU A 194 28.47 37.29 -0.37
N THR A 195 28.26 38.26 -1.27
CA THR A 195 29.32 38.79 -2.14
C THR A 195 30.46 39.39 -1.31
N SER A 196 30.13 40.05 -0.20
CA SER A 196 31.13 40.58 0.75
C SER A 196 31.97 39.47 1.39
N TYR A 197 31.38 38.31 1.62
CA TYR A 197 32.09 37.13 2.13
C TYR A 197 32.99 36.52 1.06
N PHE A 198 32.48 36.33 -0.17
CA PHE A 198 33.28 35.83 -1.29
C PHE A 198 34.48 36.72 -1.64
N GLU A 199 34.32 38.05 -1.63
CA GLU A 199 35.43 38.97 -1.91
C GLU A 199 36.47 38.96 -0.77
N LYS A 200 36.04 38.77 0.49
CA LYS A 200 36.98 38.55 1.60
C LYS A 200 37.81 37.29 1.40
N LEU A 201 37.21 36.20 0.91
CA LEU A 201 37.94 34.97 0.59
C LEU A 201 39.10 35.22 -0.33
N LYS A 202 38.97 36.05 -1.38
CA LYS A 202 40.10 36.35 -2.27
C LYS A 202 41.24 37.06 -1.54
N SER A 203 40.92 37.95 -0.61
CA SER A 203 41.86 38.90 0.01
C SER A 203 42.55 38.44 1.29
N LYS A 204 42.00 37.48 2.04
CA LYS A 204 42.58 36.97 3.30
C LYS A 204 42.50 35.44 3.39
N GLY A 205 43.50 34.82 4.01
CA GLY A 205 43.56 33.38 4.26
C GLY A 205 42.69 32.96 5.45
N GLU A 206 41.39 33.22 5.37
CA GLU A 206 40.44 32.63 6.32
C GLU A 206 40.07 31.21 5.83
N GLU A 207 40.03 30.27 6.77
CA GLU A 207 39.74 28.86 6.54
C GLU A 207 38.27 28.65 6.15
N PHE A 208 38.02 28.00 5.01
CA PHE A 208 36.69 27.77 4.45
C PHE A 208 36.06 26.42 4.87
N TYR A 209 36.69 25.73 5.83
CA TYR A 209 36.32 24.38 6.28
C TYR A 209 34.91 24.31 6.89
N ASP A 210 34.35 25.43 7.34
CA ASP A 210 33.03 25.47 7.95
C ASP A 210 31.87 25.26 6.95
N ILE A 211 32.13 25.40 5.64
CA ILE A 211 31.08 25.39 4.59
C ILE A 211 31.33 24.30 3.55
N LEU A 212 32.58 24.06 3.15
CA LEU A 212 32.95 23.03 2.18
C LEU A 212 34.18 22.25 2.67
N PRO A 213 34.34 20.98 2.26
CA PRO A 213 35.48 20.15 2.65
C PRO A 213 36.79 20.51 1.93
N PHE A 214 36.85 21.65 1.23
CA PHE A 214 38.00 22.08 0.42
C PHE A 214 38.59 23.36 0.98
N ASP A 215 39.90 23.55 0.81
CA ASP A 215 40.54 24.82 1.11
C ASP A 215 40.18 25.90 0.05
N LYS A 216 40.57 27.15 0.35
CA LYS A 216 40.33 28.30 -0.52
C LYS A 216 40.96 28.16 -1.90
N GLU A 217 42.19 27.65 -1.98
CA GLU A 217 42.94 27.58 -3.24
C GLU A 217 42.32 26.55 -4.16
N GLU A 218 41.93 25.42 -3.60
CA GLU A 218 41.27 24.32 -4.29
C GLU A 218 39.87 24.72 -4.75
N LEU A 219 39.11 25.44 -3.92
CA LEU A 219 37.81 25.99 -4.33
C LEU A 219 37.95 26.94 -5.52
N LEU A 220 38.92 27.86 -5.49
CA LEU A 220 39.14 28.83 -6.57
C LEU A 220 39.53 28.14 -7.90
N LYS A 221 40.32 27.08 -7.86
CA LYS A 221 40.68 26.26 -9.04
C LYS A 221 39.47 25.52 -9.61
N ARG A 222 38.53 25.13 -8.74
CA ARG A 222 37.34 24.36 -9.09
C ARG A 222 36.17 25.22 -9.59
N ILE A 223 36.23 26.56 -9.54
CA ILE A 223 35.13 27.42 -10.02
C ILE A 223 34.95 27.29 -11.54
N ILE A 224 33.74 26.91 -11.95
CA ILE A 224 33.32 26.84 -13.35
C ILE A 224 32.73 28.19 -13.78
N SER A 225 31.83 28.75 -12.98
CA SER A 225 31.25 30.06 -13.25
C SER A 225 30.76 30.76 -11.98
N LYS A 226 30.55 32.06 -12.07
CA LYS A 226 30.03 32.88 -10.97
C LYS A 226 29.04 33.91 -11.48
N LYS A 227 28.00 34.16 -10.68
CA LYS A 227 26.97 35.17 -10.97
C LYS A 227 26.64 35.96 -9.71
N THR A 228 26.81 37.28 -9.78
CA THR A 228 26.42 38.17 -8.68
C THR A 228 24.94 38.53 -8.81
N ILE A 229 24.15 38.24 -7.77
CA ILE A 229 22.74 38.55 -7.66
C ILE A 229 22.56 39.39 -6.40
N LYS A 230 22.40 40.70 -6.57
CA LYS A 230 22.33 41.69 -5.47
C LYS A 230 23.57 41.59 -4.56
N ASP A 231 23.36 41.25 -3.30
CA ASP A 231 24.35 41.08 -2.24
C ASP A 231 24.86 39.64 -2.12
N SER A 232 24.41 38.74 -3.00
CA SER A 232 24.85 37.34 -3.05
C SER A 232 25.64 37.03 -4.32
N THR A 233 26.61 36.13 -4.20
CA THR A 233 27.33 35.53 -5.31
C THR A 233 26.99 34.05 -5.37
N GLU A 234 26.40 33.64 -6.48
CA GLU A 234 26.18 32.26 -6.86
C GLU A 234 27.46 31.75 -7.56
N ILE A 235 27.98 30.62 -7.10
CA ILE A 235 29.21 30.01 -7.61
C ILE A 235 28.86 28.59 -8.04
N ILE A 236 29.14 28.28 -9.29
CA ILE A 236 29.07 26.93 -9.85
C ILE A 236 30.50 26.40 -9.90
N TYR A 237 30.76 25.24 -9.31
CA TYR A 237 32.11 24.69 -9.16
C TYR A 237 32.16 23.17 -9.37
N LYS A 238 33.34 22.65 -9.72
CA LYS A 238 33.67 21.22 -9.71
C LYS A 238 33.66 20.74 -8.26
N GLY A 239 32.67 19.95 -7.90
CA GLY A 239 32.48 19.41 -6.56
C GLY A 239 33.41 18.22 -6.29
N ARG A 240 32.83 17.12 -5.84
CA ARG A 240 33.58 15.89 -5.56
C ARG A 240 33.76 15.07 -6.83
N GLU A 241 34.76 14.19 -6.82
CA GLU A 241 34.91 13.19 -7.87
C GLU A 241 33.65 12.29 -7.91
N ALA A 242 33.19 11.98 -9.11
CA ALA A 242 31.99 11.22 -9.41
C ALA A 242 32.30 10.25 -10.55
N ASP A 243 31.56 9.16 -10.69
CA ASP A 243 31.72 8.23 -11.81
C ASP A 243 30.53 8.42 -12.78
N PRO A 244 30.77 8.73 -14.07
CA PRO A 244 29.75 9.03 -15.06
C PRO A 244 29.19 7.77 -15.72
N TYR A 245 29.85 6.62 -15.60
CA TYR A 245 29.46 5.38 -16.28
C TYR A 245 28.52 4.53 -15.41
N HIS A 246 27.72 5.22 -14.61
CA HIS A 246 26.80 4.62 -13.65
C HIS A 246 25.73 3.78 -14.34
N ASP A 247 25.64 2.53 -13.90
CA ASP A 247 24.53 1.62 -14.16
C ASP A 247 23.21 2.24 -13.64
N ALA A 248 22.19 2.35 -14.50
CA ALA A 248 20.89 2.98 -14.18
C ALA A 248 20.14 2.31 -13.01
N ASP A 249 20.61 1.13 -12.57
CA ASP A 249 20.12 0.37 -11.42
C ASP A 249 20.84 0.70 -10.10
N ILE A 250 21.74 1.70 -10.09
CA ILE A 250 22.56 2.06 -8.93
C ILE A 250 21.68 2.61 -7.80
N CYS A 251 21.73 1.87 -6.69
CA CYS A 251 21.11 2.13 -5.40
C CYS A 251 19.71 1.53 -5.15
N ILE A 252 19.54 0.25 -5.44
CA ILE A 252 18.41 -0.57 -4.94
C ILE A 252 18.24 -0.44 -3.43
N PHE A 253 19.33 -0.16 -2.69
CA PHE A 253 19.28 -0.07 -1.25
C PHE A 253 18.86 1.26 -0.66
N LEU A 254 18.98 2.41 -1.32
CA LEU A 254 18.49 3.68 -0.76
C LEU A 254 17.48 4.34 -1.68
N GLN A 255 17.60 4.18 -3.00
CA GLN A 255 16.59 4.67 -3.92
C GLN A 255 15.37 3.78 -4.11
N ASN A 256 15.44 2.46 -3.81
CA ASN A 256 14.47 1.44 -4.24
C ASN A 256 13.19 2.05 -4.84
N LYS A 257 13.19 2.25 -6.18
CA LYS A 257 12.08 2.89 -6.89
C LYS A 257 10.78 2.13 -6.66
N ASN A 258 10.83 0.91 -6.14
CA ASN A 258 9.69 0.09 -5.83
C ASN A 258 9.45 0.03 -4.31
N LEU A 259 8.27 0.48 -3.90
CA LEU A 259 7.74 0.17 -2.58
C LEU A 259 7.35 -1.31 -2.54
N PHE A 260 7.47 -1.93 -1.37
CA PHE A 260 6.95 -3.29 -1.16
C PHE A 260 5.44 -3.29 -1.37
N VAL A 261 4.71 -2.45 -0.63
CA VAL A 261 3.30 -2.09 -0.85
C VAL A 261 3.10 -0.65 -0.36
N PRO A 262 2.53 0.26 -1.17
CA PRO A 262 2.32 1.65 -0.74
C PRO A 262 1.30 1.75 0.40
N VAL A 263 1.50 2.73 1.27
CA VAL A 263 0.45 3.22 2.17
C VAL A 263 -0.56 3.99 1.33
N ASN A 264 -1.85 3.79 1.58
CA ASN A 264 -2.89 4.52 0.85
C ASN A 264 -2.95 5.97 1.32
N ASP A 265 -3.50 6.85 0.48
CA ASP A 265 -3.67 8.29 0.74
C ASP A 265 -2.38 9.11 0.90
N VAL A 266 -1.20 8.52 0.63
CA VAL A 266 0.07 9.25 0.55
C VAL A 266 0.65 9.08 -0.86
N PRO A 267 1.08 10.15 -1.55
CA PRO A 267 1.71 10.06 -2.85
C PRO A 267 2.90 9.08 -2.86
N VAL A 268 2.97 8.23 -3.88
CA VAL A 268 4.01 7.20 -3.99
C VAL A 268 5.42 7.82 -4.00
N ASP A 269 5.60 8.94 -4.68
CA ASP A 269 6.91 9.61 -4.77
C ASP A 269 7.35 10.22 -3.43
N GLN A 270 6.39 10.78 -2.68
CA GLN A 270 6.65 11.24 -1.31
C GLN A 270 7.08 10.07 -0.41
N GLN A 271 6.36 8.95 -0.47
CA GLN A 271 6.70 7.75 0.30
C GLN A 271 8.09 7.21 -0.03
N ARG A 272 8.43 7.14 -1.33
CA ARG A 272 9.76 6.71 -1.79
C ARG A 272 10.86 7.57 -1.17
N PHE A 273 10.71 8.89 -1.24
CA PHE A 273 11.67 9.83 -0.67
C PHE A 273 11.79 9.68 0.86
N GLU A 274 10.67 9.70 1.58
CA GLU A 274 10.68 9.62 3.04
C GLU A 274 11.29 8.31 3.56
N TYR A 275 10.99 7.18 2.91
CA TYR A 275 11.53 5.89 3.30
C TYR A 275 13.01 5.74 2.95
N ALA A 276 13.46 6.33 1.84
CA ALA A 276 14.88 6.46 1.52
C ALA A 276 15.64 7.24 2.61
N VAL A 277 15.10 8.40 3.04
CA VAL A 277 15.68 9.22 4.10
C VAL A 277 15.73 8.45 5.43
N LYS A 278 14.65 7.77 5.84
CA LYS A 278 14.63 6.97 7.07
C LYS A 278 15.68 5.87 7.05
N ARG A 279 15.82 5.19 5.91
CA ARG A 279 16.81 4.13 5.73
C ARG A 279 18.24 4.67 5.79
N HIS A 280 18.49 5.81 5.13
CA HIS A 280 19.77 6.52 5.23
C HIS A 280 20.10 6.85 6.70
N GLN A 281 19.13 7.36 7.45
CA GLN A 281 19.33 7.66 8.85
C GLN A 281 19.67 6.41 9.67
N LEU A 282 18.97 5.29 9.45
CA LEU A 282 19.24 4.01 10.13
C LEU A 282 20.65 3.47 9.85
N LEU A 283 21.18 3.69 8.64
CA LEU A 283 22.47 3.16 8.21
C LEU A 283 23.64 4.08 8.53
N TYR A 284 23.51 5.41 8.41
CA TYR A 284 24.64 6.34 8.49
C TYR A 284 24.56 7.34 9.64
N LYS A 285 23.36 7.65 10.15
CA LYS A 285 23.18 8.72 11.15
C LYS A 285 22.95 8.18 12.56
N TYR A 286 22.14 7.14 12.70
CA TYR A 286 21.74 6.60 13.99
C TYR A 286 22.69 5.51 14.48
N LYS A 287 22.64 5.27 15.79
CA LYS A 287 23.36 4.16 16.42
C LYS A 287 22.87 2.83 15.85
N GLN A 288 23.77 1.85 15.76
CA GLN A 288 23.50 0.50 15.27
C GLN A 288 22.27 -0.16 15.91
N ASP A 289 22.00 0.11 17.19
CA ASP A 289 20.81 -0.36 17.92
C ASP A 289 19.48 0.02 17.25
N SER A 290 19.44 1.13 16.49
CA SER A 290 18.23 1.58 15.80
C SER A 290 17.87 0.64 14.65
N LEU A 291 18.87 0.17 13.89
CA LEU A 291 18.67 -0.83 12.84
C LEU A 291 18.32 -2.19 13.44
N LEU A 292 19.01 -2.59 14.51
CA LEU A 292 18.68 -3.81 15.27
C LEU A 292 17.22 -3.83 15.71
N TYR A 293 16.74 -2.74 16.30
CA TYR A 293 15.35 -2.61 16.72
C TYR A 293 14.38 -2.71 15.54
N SER A 294 14.76 -2.17 14.37
CA SER A 294 13.96 -2.26 13.15
C SER A 294 13.87 -3.71 12.64
N PHE A 295 14.96 -4.48 12.70
CA PHE A 295 14.93 -5.91 12.39
C PHE A 295 14.19 -6.76 13.41
N GLN A 296 14.22 -6.40 14.70
CA GLN A 296 13.39 -7.07 15.72
C GLN A 296 11.90 -6.86 15.45
N LYS A 297 11.52 -5.65 15.02
CA LYS A 297 10.15 -5.38 14.55
C LYS A 297 9.81 -6.18 13.31
N LEU A 298 10.74 -6.32 12.36
CA LEU A 298 10.53 -7.14 11.16
C LEU A 298 10.28 -8.61 11.53
N ASP A 299 11.11 -9.20 12.39
CA ASP A 299 10.92 -10.58 12.87
C ASP A 299 9.56 -10.76 13.57
N THR A 300 9.17 -9.78 14.40
CA THR A 300 7.84 -9.77 15.04
C THR A 300 6.70 -9.71 14.01
N LEU A 301 6.85 -8.89 12.96
CA LEU A 301 5.89 -8.77 11.87
C LEU A 301 5.77 -10.09 11.08
N LEU A 302 6.89 -10.73 10.74
CA LEU A 302 6.88 -12.00 10.03
C LEU A 302 6.15 -13.08 10.85
N LYS A 303 6.42 -13.16 12.15
CA LYS A 303 5.70 -14.06 13.08
C LYS A 303 4.22 -13.72 13.23
N LYS A 304 3.87 -12.43 13.29
CA LYS A 304 2.48 -11.94 13.31
C LYS A 304 1.72 -12.40 12.06
N TYR A 305 2.37 -12.37 10.90
CA TYR A 305 1.80 -12.79 9.62
C TYR A 305 2.02 -14.27 9.30
N ASN A 306 2.59 -15.05 10.23
CA ASN A 306 2.85 -16.48 10.04
C ASN A 306 3.69 -16.77 8.77
N ILE A 307 4.71 -15.94 8.55
CA ILE A 307 5.69 -16.12 7.48
C ILE A 307 6.85 -16.94 8.01
N GLU A 308 7.24 -17.98 7.28
CA GLU A 308 8.42 -18.76 7.61
C GLU A 308 9.68 -17.88 7.50
N THR A 309 10.46 -17.82 8.57
CA THR A 309 11.64 -16.97 8.66
C THR A 309 12.72 -17.62 9.50
N GLN A 310 13.96 -17.42 9.06
CA GLN A 310 15.19 -17.78 9.78
C GLN A 310 16.01 -16.52 10.12
N ILE A 311 15.41 -15.32 9.97
CA ILE A 311 16.08 -14.06 10.26
C ILE A 311 16.47 -14.01 11.73
N LYS A 312 17.72 -13.64 11.97
CA LYS A 312 18.24 -13.31 13.30
C LYS A 312 18.61 -11.84 13.31
N PRO A 313 17.82 -10.96 13.98
CA PRO A 313 18.01 -9.51 13.91
C PRO A 313 19.43 -9.01 14.21
N LYS A 314 20.12 -9.61 15.20
CA LYS A 314 21.51 -9.26 15.56
C LYS A 314 22.49 -9.55 14.44
N GLU A 315 22.42 -10.77 13.90
CA GLU A 315 23.26 -11.24 12.79
C GLU A 315 23.02 -10.41 11.52
N LEU A 316 21.75 -10.14 11.18
CA LEU A 316 21.39 -9.31 10.04
C LEU A 316 21.86 -7.85 10.19
N THR A 317 21.86 -7.31 11.41
CA THR A 317 22.42 -5.99 11.70
C THR A 317 23.93 -5.98 11.49
N GLN A 318 24.64 -7.01 11.93
CA GLN A 318 26.08 -7.13 11.70
C GLN A 318 26.40 -7.19 10.21
N ASP A 319 25.66 -7.99 9.44
CA ASP A 319 25.83 -8.09 7.99
C ASP A 319 25.62 -6.71 7.33
N ALA A 320 24.55 -6.00 7.67
CA ALA A 320 24.25 -4.68 7.12
C ALA A 320 25.39 -3.66 7.35
N PHE A 321 25.97 -3.64 8.56
CA PHE A 321 27.06 -2.73 8.89
C PHE A 321 28.40 -3.18 8.31
N TYR A 322 28.64 -4.49 8.24
CA TYR A 322 29.80 -5.06 7.58
C TYR A 322 29.84 -4.64 6.11
N PHE A 323 28.75 -4.84 5.35
CA PHE A 323 28.68 -4.40 3.97
C PHE A 323 28.80 -2.88 3.85
N ARG A 324 28.12 -2.10 4.70
CA ARG A 324 28.28 -0.63 4.72
C ARG A 324 29.75 -0.17 4.80
N GLU A 325 30.58 -0.88 5.56
CA GLU A 325 31.98 -0.51 5.82
C GLU A 325 32.99 -1.10 4.82
N HIS A 326 32.60 -2.10 4.03
CA HIS A 326 33.49 -2.80 3.11
C HIS A 326 33.01 -2.60 1.66
N ASN A 327 33.86 -2.00 0.83
CA ASN A 327 33.61 -1.83 -0.60
C ASN A 327 33.89 -3.16 -1.34
N ASP A 328 33.18 -3.40 -2.45
CA ASP A 328 33.41 -4.50 -3.41
C ASP A 328 33.18 -5.95 -2.92
N GLU A 329 32.67 -6.15 -1.70
CA GLU A 329 32.21 -7.46 -1.26
C GLU A 329 30.94 -7.89 -2.02
N ILE A 330 30.93 -9.13 -2.53
CA ILE A 330 29.77 -9.74 -3.20
C ILE A 330 28.74 -10.11 -2.13
N LEU A 331 27.50 -9.64 -2.29
CA LEU A 331 26.39 -9.85 -1.36
C LEU A 331 25.81 -11.28 -1.27
N ASN A 332 26.66 -12.30 -1.34
CA ASN A 332 26.25 -13.68 -1.12
C ASN A 332 26.09 -14.05 0.37
N ARG A 333 26.05 -13.08 1.30
CA ARG A 333 26.10 -13.36 2.76
C ARG A 333 25.12 -12.61 3.66
N ILE A 334 24.21 -11.75 3.17
CA ILE A 334 23.18 -11.17 4.06
C ILE A 334 22.24 -12.30 4.51
N ARG A 335 22.17 -12.55 5.82
CA ARG A 335 21.35 -13.61 6.43
C ARG A 335 19.90 -13.17 6.60
N ASN A 336 19.19 -12.97 5.49
CA ASN A 336 17.80 -12.53 5.44
C ASN A 336 16.80 -13.59 4.96
N THR A 337 17.04 -14.88 5.24
CA THR A 337 16.19 -15.97 4.74
C THR A 337 14.77 -15.94 5.34
N PHE A 338 13.77 -15.68 4.52
CA PHE A 338 12.34 -15.87 4.80
C PHE A 338 11.53 -16.09 3.51
N ASP A 339 10.29 -16.56 3.63
CA ASP A 339 9.38 -16.70 2.50
C ASP A 339 8.81 -15.34 2.05
N ARG A 340 9.56 -14.66 1.17
CA ARG A 340 9.17 -13.38 0.58
C ARG A 340 7.90 -13.48 -0.24
N LYS A 341 7.66 -14.60 -0.93
CA LYS A 341 6.47 -14.78 -1.76
C LYS A 341 5.22 -14.82 -0.88
N ALA A 342 5.24 -15.62 0.18
CA ALA A 342 4.16 -15.67 1.16
C ALA A 342 3.90 -14.32 1.83
N LEU A 343 4.96 -13.57 2.17
CA LEU A 343 4.81 -12.21 2.71
C LEU A 343 4.14 -11.27 1.70
N THR A 344 4.58 -11.29 0.44
CA THR A 344 4.04 -10.44 -0.63
C THR A 344 2.56 -10.74 -0.86
N GLU A 345 2.21 -12.02 -0.97
CA GLU A 345 0.84 -12.48 -1.12
C GLU A 345 -0.04 -12.09 0.07
N LYS A 346 0.45 -12.31 1.31
CA LYS A 346 -0.27 -11.93 2.53
C LYS A 346 -0.57 -10.43 2.59
N VAL A 347 0.45 -9.59 2.40
CA VAL A 347 0.28 -8.13 2.50
C VAL A 347 -0.62 -7.62 1.38
N LYS A 348 -0.55 -8.19 0.18
CA LYS A 348 -1.45 -7.86 -0.93
C LYS A 348 -2.90 -8.25 -0.63
N THR A 349 -3.15 -9.44 -0.11
CA THR A 349 -4.50 -9.85 0.30
C THR A 349 -5.04 -8.96 1.42
N LEU A 350 -4.21 -8.62 2.41
CA LEU A 350 -4.60 -7.67 3.45
C LEU A 350 -4.93 -6.30 2.84
N ASP A 351 -4.11 -5.78 1.94
CA ASP A 351 -4.36 -4.49 1.27
C ASP A 351 -5.71 -4.48 0.54
N ASN A 352 -6.02 -5.53 -0.21
CA ASN A 352 -7.32 -5.68 -0.86
C ASN A 352 -8.46 -5.72 0.16
N LEU A 353 -8.33 -6.49 1.25
CA LEU A 353 -9.36 -6.58 2.28
C LEU A 353 -9.65 -5.23 2.97
N PHE A 354 -8.63 -4.38 3.14
CA PHE A 354 -8.78 -3.05 3.74
C PHE A 354 -9.36 -2.02 2.76
N TYR A 355 -8.83 -1.97 1.54
CA TYR A 355 -9.00 -0.81 0.64
C TYR A 355 -9.72 -1.12 -0.67
N LYS A 356 -9.79 -2.39 -1.07
CA LYS A 356 -10.56 -2.84 -2.24
C LYS A 356 -11.48 -4.01 -1.86
N PRO A 357 -12.35 -3.85 -0.83
CA PRO A 357 -13.16 -4.95 -0.36
C PRO A 357 -14.15 -5.37 -1.45
N ASN A 358 -13.86 -6.48 -2.10
CA ASN A 358 -14.83 -7.14 -2.94
C ASN A 358 -15.84 -7.85 -2.03
N TYR A 359 -17.12 -7.47 -2.16
CA TYR A 359 -18.22 -8.11 -1.43
C TYR A 359 -18.91 -9.21 -2.25
N LEU A 360 -18.66 -9.24 -3.56
CA LEU A 360 -19.08 -10.29 -4.47
C LEU A 360 -17.89 -10.64 -5.37
N HIS A 361 -17.66 -11.93 -5.59
CA HIS A 361 -16.63 -12.36 -6.54
C HIS A 361 -17.07 -12.00 -7.97
N PRO A 362 -16.19 -11.52 -8.87
CA PRO A 362 -16.56 -11.15 -10.23
C PRO A 362 -17.37 -12.22 -10.98
N SER A 363 -17.06 -13.50 -10.77
CA SER A 363 -17.77 -14.63 -11.40
C SER A 363 -19.20 -14.87 -10.90
N ILE A 364 -19.59 -14.31 -9.74
CA ILE A 364 -20.93 -14.53 -9.15
C ILE A 364 -21.81 -13.27 -9.17
N ILE A 365 -21.23 -12.09 -9.45
CA ILE A 365 -21.95 -10.81 -9.46
C ILE A 365 -23.17 -10.87 -10.39
N GLU A 366 -22.98 -11.31 -11.62
CA GLU A 366 -24.04 -11.34 -12.63
C GLU A 366 -25.17 -12.30 -12.24
N ILE A 367 -24.81 -13.50 -11.80
CA ILE A 367 -25.77 -14.52 -11.36
C ILE A 367 -26.58 -13.99 -10.17
N TYR A 368 -25.90 -13.38 -9.19
CA TYR A 368 -26.54 -12.82 -8.00
C TYR A 368 -27.58 -11.74 -8.34
N PHE A 369 -27.20 -10.75 -9.16
CA PHE A 369 -28.12 -9.69 -9.55
C PHE A 369 -29.24 -10.18 -10.49
N ALA A 370 -28.97 -11.17 -11.34
CA ALA A 370 -29.99 -11.80 -12.18
C ALA A 370 -31.08 -12.48 -11.33
N VAL A 371 -30.68 -13.24 -10.29
CA VAL A 371 -31.63 -13.89 -9.38
C VAL A 371 -32.47 -12.86 -8.64
N ILE A 372 -31.86 -11.78 -8.12
CA ILE A 372 -32.60 -10.70 -7.47
C ILE A 372 -33.63 -10.09 -8.43
N PHE A 373 -33.21 -9.77 -9.64
CA PHE A 373 -34.08 -9.14 -10.63
C PHE A 373 -35.28 -10.02 -10.99
N ILE A 374 -35.05 -11.33 -11.18
CA ILE A 374 -36.12 -12.30 -11.45
C ILE A 374 -37.10 -12.35 -10.26
N VAL A 375 -36.60 -12.46 -9.03
CA VAL A 375 -37.45 -12.51 -7.83
C VAL A 375 -38.24 -11.21 -7.65
N TRP A 376 -37.62 -10.06 -7.89
CA TRP A 376 -38.28 -8.76 -7.88
C TRP A 376 -39.44 -8.71 -8.87
N LEU A 377 -39.20 -9.12 -10.11
CA LEU A 377 -40.21 -9.14 -11.17
C LEU A 377 -41.37 -10.05 -10.78
N ILE A 378 -41.10 -11.26 -10.28
CA ILE A 378 -42.13 -12.19 -9.83
C ILE A 378 -42.95 -11.62 -8.66
N LEU A 379 -42.30 -11.12 -7.61
CA LEU A 379 -42.98 -10.56 -6.44
C LEU A 379 -43.86 -9.36 -6.81
N PHE A 380 -43.34 -8.48 -7.65
CA PHE A 380 -44.07 -7.30 -8.11
C PHE A 380 -45.27 -7.66 -8.99
N LEU A 381 -45.10 -8.59 -9.94
CA LEU A 381 -46.19 -9.08 -10.78
C LEU A 381 -47.29 -9.79 -9.96
N LEU A 382 -46.90 -10.66 -9.02
CA LEU A 382 -47.86 -11.33 -8.13
C LEU A 382 -48.66 -10.32 -7.31
N TYR A 383 -48.00 -9.28 -6.79
CA TYR A 383 -48.67 -8.21 -6.06
C TYR A 383 -49.66 -7.42 -6.94
N ILE A 384 -49.27 -7.05 -8.16
CA ILE A 384 -50.13 -6.35 -9.13
C ILE A 384 -51.35 -7.21 -9.50
N LEU A 385 -51.12 -8.45 -9.92
CA LEU A 385 -52.19 -9.36 -10.36
C LEU A 385 -53.23 -9.56 -9.25
N TRP A 386 -52.76 -9.71 -8.01
CA TRP A 386 -53.65 -9.87 -6.87
C TRP A 386 -54.43 -8.59 -6.54
N ASN A 387 -53.80 -7.42 -6.62
CA ASN A 387 -54.50 -6.14 -6.45
C ASN A 387 -55.55 -5.91 -7.54
N TYR A 388 -55.26 -6.24 -8.80
CA TYR A 388 -56.20 -6.13 -9.92
C TYR A 388 -57.41 -7.07 -9.73
N LYS A 389 -57.16 -8.34 -9.35
CA LYS A 389 -58.21 -9.31 -9.03
C LYS A 389 -59.14 -8.81 -7.92
N ASN A 390 -58.58 -8.22 -6.86
CA ASN A 390 -59.37 -7.67 -5.76
C ASN A 390 -60.16 -6.42 -6.16
N LYS A 391 -59.61 -5.54 -7.00
CA LYS A 391 -60.33 -4.37 -7.54
C LYS A 391 -61.56 -4.81 -8.36
N ASN A 392 -61.40 -5.79 -9.25
CA ASN A 392 -62.51 -6.31 -10.04
C ASN A 392 -63.57 -7.03 -9.20
N LYS A 393 -63.16 -7.69 -8.10
CA LYS A 393 -64.09 -8.33 -7.18
C LYS A 393 -64.88 -7.29 -6.36
N LEU A 394 -64.24 -6.21 -5.93
CA LEU A 394 -64.87 -5.09 -5.21
C LEU A 394 -65.77 -4.22 -6.10
N GLN A 395 -65.55 -4.20 -7.41
CA GLN A 395 -66.43 -3.51 -8.38
C GLN A 395 -67.67 -4.34 -8.76
N LYS A 396 -67.66 -5.65 -8.47
CA LYS A 396 -68.78 -6.59 -8.77
C LYS A 396 -69.70 -6.84 -7.57
N ILE A 397 -69.32 -6.36 -6.38
CA ILE A 397 -70.12 -6.35 -5.15
C ILE A 397 -70.65 -4.93 -5.00
#